data_AF-A0A183SIG6-F1
#
_entry.id   AF-A0A183SIG6-F1
#
_cell.length_a   1.000
_cell.length_b   1.000
_cell.length_c   1.000
_cell.angle_alpha   90.00
_cell.angle_beta   90.00
_cell.angle_gamma   90.00
#
_symmetry.space_group_name_H-M   'P 1'
#
loop_
_entity.id
_entity.type
_entity.pdbx_description
1 polymer ?
#
loop_
_entity_poly.entity_id
_entity_poly.type
_entity_poly.pdbx_seq_one_letter_code
_entity_poly.pdbx_strand_id
1 'polypeptide(L)'
;MSKEVLGGLIKPRDFVILRVWGESNGILYIASASVLHPKCPPRPECIRGEQIISSIILQPSGSVCRFVWISGIDLKGWLSSSLTERGMTTSMSTFFHAVLSRAESLCVNSNLPRRSSLRTTLSSGLLTETC
;
A
#
# COMPACT_ATOMS: atom_id res chain seq x y z
N MET A 1 -2.67 18.00 -4.79
CA MET A 1 -3.84 18.46 -4.02
C MET A 1 -3.44 18.50 -2.56
N SER A 2 -2.73 19.57 -2.16
CA SER A 2 -2.00 19.62 -0.89
C SER A 2 -2.01 21.04 -0.36
N LYS A 3 -3.11 21.34 0.35
CA LYS A 3 -3.28 22.29 1.46
C LYS A 3 -4.78 22.37 1.66
N GLU A 4 -5.23 22.11 2.90
CA GLU A 4 -6.58 22.41 3.38
C GLU A 4 -7.68 21.39 3.07
N VAL A 5 -7.57 20.20 3.68
CA VAL A 5 -8.79 19.58 4.20
C VAL A 5 -9.13 20.33 5.49
N LEU A 6 -10.20 21.11 5.47
CA LEU A 6 -10.76 21.81 6.64
C LEU A 6 -9.81 22.84 7.30
N GLY A 7 -9.11 23.67 6.50
CA GLY A 7 -8.34 24.81 7.02
C GLY A 7 -7.15 24.47 7.92
N GLY A 8 -6.55 23.28 7.77
CA GLY A 8 -5.41 22.84 8.59
C GLY A 8 -5.81 22.19 9.92
N LEU A 9 -7.10 22.05 10.21
CA LEU A 9 -7.59 21.33 11.39
C LEU A 9 -7.22 19.85 11.36
N ILE A 10 -7.07 19.28 10.15
CA ILE A 10 -6.71 17.89 9.94
C ILE A 10 -5.24 17.82 9.51
N LYS A 11 -4.37 17.45 10.45
CA LYS A 11 -2.95 17.22 10.15
C LYS A 11 -2.76 16.03 9.19
N PRO A 12 -1.77 16.07 8.28
CA PRO A 12 -1.43 14.90 7.47
C PRO A 12 -0.94 13.76 8.36
N ARG A 13 -1.06 12.52 7.89
CA ARG A 13 -0.54 11.33 8.57
C ARG A 13 0.69 10.81 7.84
N ASP A 14 1.69 10.38 8.59
CA ASP A 14 2.77 9.55 8.07
C ASP A 14 2.71 8.15 8.70
N PHE A 15 3.32 7.19 8.01
CA PHE A 15 3.41 5.80 8.45
C PHE A 15 4.85 5.33 8.23
N VAL A 16 5.33 4.49 9.15
CA VAL A 16 6.58 3.76 9.00
C VAL A 16 6.21 2.30 9.01
N ILE A 17 6.31 1.65 7.85
CA ILE A 17 5.84 0.27 7.67
C ILE A 17 6.99 -0.66 7.32
N LEU A 18 6.98 -1.85 7.93
CA LEU A 18 7.70 -2.99 7.40
C LEU A 18 6.79 -3.71 6.41
N ARG A 19 7.34 -4.08 5.26
CA ARG A 19 6.62 -4.79 4.20
C ARG A 19 7.34 -6.07 3.83
N VAL A 20 6.57 -7.13 3.70
CA VAL A 20 7.00 -8.42 3.16
C VAL A 20 6.15 -8.76 1.94
N TRP A 21 6.69 -9.51 1.01
CA TRP A 21 5.95 -10.03 -0.13
C TRP A 21 6.43 -11.43 -0.46
N GLY A 22 5.58 -12.21 -1.12
CA GLY A 22 5.92 -13.57 -1.50
C GLY A 22 4.78 -14.27 -2.22
N GLU A 23 4.95 -15.57 -2.38
CA GLU A 23 3.98 -16.48 -2.96
C GLU A 23 3.73 -17.63 -1.99
N SER A 24 2.48 -18.07 -1.86
CA SER A 24 2.12 -19.29 -1.16
C SER A 24 0.96 -19.97 -1.89
N ASN A 25 1.15 -21.22 -2.31
CA ASN A 25 0.15 -22.02 -3.03
C ASN A 25 -0.43 -21.29 -4.27
N GLY A 26 0.43 -20.64 -5.08
CA GLY A 26 0.01 -19.88 -6.25
C GLY A 26 -0.70 -18.55 -5.95
N ILE A 27 -0.79 -18.16 -4.68
CA ILE A 27 -1.35 -16.88 -4.23
C ILE A 27 -0.18 -15.95 -3.93
N LEU A 28 -0.15 -14.80 -4.61
CA LEU A 28 0.82 -13.75 -4.33
C LEU A 28 0.28 -12.85 -3.23
N TYR A 29 1.15 -12.39 -2.33
CA TYR A 29 0.77 -11.50 -1.26
C TYR A 29 1.82 -10.42 -1.02
N ILE A 30 1.33 -9.28 -0.53
CA ILE A 30 2.12 -8.20 0.04
C ILE A 30 1.50 -7.92 1.39
N ALA A 31 2.23 -8.18 2.48
CA ALA A 31 1.78 -7.91 3.84
C ALA A 31 2.64 -6.82 4.47
N SER A 32 2.04 -5.99 5.32
CA SER A 32 2.75 -4.92 5.99
C SER A 32 2.11 -4.52 7.31
N ALA A 33 2.92 -4.02 8.23
CA ALA A 33 2.50 -3.49 9.52
C ALA A 33 3.42 -2.34 9.93
N SER A 34 2.94 -1.46 10.81
CA SER A 34 3.76 -0.37 11.32
C SER A 34 4.86 -0.86 12.25
N VAL A 35 6.02 -0.22 12.16
CA VAL A 35 7.18 -0.49 12.99
C VAL A 35 7.79 0.81 13.50
N LEU A 36 8.50 0.72 14.62
CA LEU A 36 9.36 1.81 15.08
C LEU A 36 10.71 1.69 14.39
N HIS A 37 11.12 2.73 13.69
CA HIS A 37 12.42 2.78 13.01
C HIS A 37 13.23 3.98 13.51
N PRO A 38 14.44 3.79 14.08
CA PRO A 38 15.23 4.87 14.69
C PRO A 38 15.55 6.04 13.74
N LYS A 39 15.67 5.78 12.43
CA LYS A 39 15.93 6.84 11.44
C LYS A 39 14.67 7.58 10.99
N CYS A 40 13.49 7.13 11.42
CA CYS A 40 12.18 7.70 11.06
C CYS A 40 11.35 8.06 12.30
N PRO A 41 11.87 8.91 13.21
CA PRO A 41 11.13 9.33 14.40
C PRO A 41 9.84 10.09 14.02
N PRO A 42 8.84 10.16 14.92
CA PRO A 42 7.67 11.01 14.72
C PRO A 42 8.06 12.48 14.51
N ARG A 43 7.33 13.18 13.63
CA ARG A 43 7.56 14.58 13.29
C ARG A 43 6.38 15.46 13.71
N PRO A 44 6.58 16.69 14.18
CA PRO A 44 5.49 17.54 14.69
C PRO A 44 4.50 18.03 13.61
N GLU A 45 4.91 18.03 12.33
CA GLU A 45 4.11 18.47 11.19
C GLU A 45 3.05 17.44 10.76
N CYS A 46 3.20 16.18 11.18
CA CYS A 46 2.27 15.10 10.86
C CYS A 46 1.88 14.28 12.10
N ILE A 47 0.78 13.55 12.00
CA ILE A 47 0.39 12.56 13.00
C ILE A 47 0.95 11.22 12.56
N ARG A 48 1.72 10.53 13.41
CA ARG A 48 2.17 9.16 13.15
C ARG A 48 0.95 8.23 13.23
N GLY A 49 0.46 7.80 12.08
CA GLY A 49 -0.56 6.77 11.99
C GLY A 49 0.03 5.39 12.24
N GLU A 50 -0.82 4.45 12.58
CA GLU A 50 -0.46 3.05 12.84
C GLU A 50 -1.27 2.13 11.94
N GLN A 51 -0.60 1.56 10.95
CA GLN A 51 -1.14 0.43 10.20
C GLN A 51 -0.96 -0.84 11.03
N ILE A 52 -2.03 -1.27 11.70
CA ILE A 52 -2.08 -2.49 12.51
C ILE A 52 -1.81 -3.71 11.61
N ILE A 53 -2.49 -3.77 10.47
CA ILE A 53 -2.27 -4.78 9.44
C ILE A 53 -2.66 -4.22 8.07
N SER A 54 -1.91 -4.55 7.03
CA SER A 54 -2.41 -4.45 5.67
C SER A 54 -1.89 -5.60 4.82
N SER A 55 -2.76 -6.16 3.99
CA SER A 55 -2.40 -7.19 3.04
C SER A 55 -3.09 -6.97 1.70
N ILE A 56 -2.30 -6.99 0.62
CA ILE A 56 -2.80 -7.15 -0.73
C ILE A 56 -2.58 -8.61 -1.11
N ILE A 57 -3.64 -9.28 -1.55
CA ILE A 57 -3.64 -10.67 -1.96
C ILE A 57 -4.07 -10.72 -3.42
N LEU A 58 -3.26 -11.36 -4.25
CA LEU A 58 -3.51 -11.56 -5.66
C LEU A 58 -3.66 -13.06 -5.92
N GLN A 59 -4.84 -13.46 -6.38
CA GLN A 59 -5.13 -14.84 -6.75
C GLN A 59 -5.30 -14.91 -8.28
N PRO A 60 -4.26 -15.33 -9.03
CA PRO A 60 -4.34 -15.48 -10.47
C PRO A 60 -5.39 -16.51 -10.88
N SER A 61 -6.10 -16.24 -11.97
CA SER A 61 -7.05 -17.16 -12.60
C SER A 61 -7.04 -16.92 -14.11
N GLY A 62 -6.21 -17.69 -14.83
CA GLY A 62 -6.00 -17.50 -16.26
C GLY A 62 -5.42 -16.13 -16.59
N SER A 63 -6.13 -15.35 -17.42
CA SER A 63 -5.75 -13.98 -17.81
C SER A 63 -6.25 -12.89 -16.86
N VAL A 64 -6.97 -13.27 -15.80
CA VAL A 64 -7.47 -12.34 -14.78
C VAL A 64 -6.90 -12.68 -13.41
N CYS A 65 -7.07 -11.77 -12.46
CA CYS A 65 -6.64 -11.97 -11.09
C CYS A 65 -7.70 -11.44 -10.14
N ARG A 66 -8.01 -12.17 -9.07
CA ARG A 66 -8.78 -11.62 -7.95
C ARG A 66 -7.83 -10.81 -7.08
N PHE A 67 -8.14 -9.52 -6.94
CA PHE A 67 -7.42 -8.60 -6.07
C PHE A 67 -8.21 -8.40 -4.78
N VAL A 68 -7.57 -8.64 -3.63
CA VAL A 68 -8.16 -8.38 -2.31
C VAL A 68 -7.20 -7.48 -1.54
N TRP A 69 -7.72 -6.40 -0.96
CA TRP A 69 -6.95 -5.56 -0.05
C TRP A 69 -7.66 -5.44 1.29
N ILE A 70 -6.95 -5.87 2.33
CA ILE A 70 -7.35 -5.77 3.73
C ILE A 70 -6.48 -4.70 4.37
N SER A 71 -7.08 -3.79 5.12
CA SER A 71 -6.37 -2.73 5.81
C SER A 71 -7.02 -2.40 7.16
N GLY A 72 -6.24 -2.54 8.22
CA GLY A 72 -6.56 -2.08 9.57
C GLY A 72 -5.59 -0.96 9.94
N ILE A 73 -6.11 0.27 10.02
CA ILE A 73 -5.32 1.47 10.28
C ILE A 73 -5.95 2.26 11.41
N ASP A 74 -5.13 2.67 12.36
CA ASP A 74 -5.42 3.73 13.32
C ASP A 74 -4.76 5.03 12.84
N LEU A 75 -5.58 5.96 12.34
CA LEU A 75 -5.11 7.27 11.86
C LEU A 75 -4.71 8.23 13.00
N LYS A 76 -5.06 7.88 14.25
CA LYS A 76 -4.91 8.68 15.46
C LYS A 76 -5.51 10.10 15.36
N GLY A 77 -5.52 10.78 16.50
CA GLY A 77 -6.01 12.16 16.62
C GLY A 77 -7.54 12.26 16.54
N TRP A 78 -8.03 13.50 16.39
CA TRP A 78 -9.46 13.77 16.40
C TRP A 78 -10.04 13.73 14.98
N LEU A 79 -10.53 12.56 14.56
CA LEU A 79 -11.32 12.36 13.34
C LEU A 79 -12.66 11.75 13.70
N SER A 80 -13.74 12.23 13.08
CA SER A 80 -15.03 11.54 13.20
C SER A 80 -14.99 10.21 12.45
N SER A 81 -15.78 9.23 12.90
CA SER A 81 -15.92 7.93 12.24
C SER A 81 -16.32 8.09 10.77
N SER A 82 -17.32 8.93 10.50
CA SER A 82 -17.80 9.16 9.12
C SER A 82 -16.75 9.79 8.21
N LEU A 83 -15.90 10.68 8.72
CA LEU A 83 -14.84 11.29 7.93
C LEU A 83 -13.72 10.28 7.65
N THR A 84 -13.38 9.47 8.65
CA THR A 84 -12.41 8.37 8.52
C THR A 84 -12.87 7.37 7.46
N GLU A 85 -14.12 6.92 7.55
CA GLU A 85 -14.69 5.94 6.62
C GLU A 85 -14.75 6.47 5.18
N ARG A 86 -15.20 7.71 4.98
CA ARG A 86 -15.18 8.35 3.66
C ARG A 86 -13.75 8.47 3.12
N GLY A 87 -12.82 8.94 3.94
CA GLY A 87 -11.41 9.09 3.56
C GLY A 87 -10.77 7.76 3.15
N MET A 88 -11.03 6.70 3.92
CA MET A 88 -10.57 5.35 3.61
C MET A 88 -11.19 4.82 2.31
N THR A 89 -12.51 4.95 2.14
CA THR A 89 -13.23 4.52 0.93
C THR A 89 -12.68 5.20 -0.32
N THR A 90 -12.52 6.54 -0.28
CA THR A 90 -11.94 7.30 -1.40
C THR A 90 -10.50 6.91 -1.68
N SER A 91 -9.68 6.72 -0.64
CA SER A 91 -8.27 6.32 -0.79
C SER A 91 -8.16 4.94 -1.41
N MET A 92 -8.99 3.98 -0.96
CA MET A 92 -9.00 2.63 -1.49
C MET A 92 -9.45 2.61 -2.94
N SER A 93 -10.59 3.23 -3.26
CA SER A 93 -11.10 3.33 -4.64
C SER A 93 -10.07 3.95 -5.58
N THR A 94 -9.44 5.06 -5.18
CA THR A 94 -8.42 5.74 -5.99
C THR A 94 -7.21 4.84 -6.25
N PHE A 95 -6.74 4.13 -5.22
CA PHE A 95 -5.65 3.17 -5.35
C PHE A 95 -6.01 2.02 -6.30
N PHE A 96 -7.22 1.46 -6.18
CA PHE A 96 -7.72 0.42 -7.09
C PHE A 96 -7.72 0.89 -8.54
N HIS A 97 -8.25 2.09 -8.82
CA HIS A 97 -8.23 2.66 -10.17
C HIS A 97 -6.81 2.86 -10.71
N ALA A 98 -5.88 3.33 -9.86
CA ALA A 98 -4.49 3.51 -10.26
C ALA A 98 -3.80 2.18 -10.60
N VAL A 99 -4.05 1.12 -9.82
CA VAL A 99 -3.54 -0.24 -10.09
C VAL A 99 -4.09 -0.78 -11.40
N LEU A 100 -5.40 -0.63 -11.64
CA LEU A 100 -6.04 -1.08 -12.88
C LEU A 100 -5.48 -0.35 -14.10
N SER A 101 -5.44 0.98 -14.06
CA SER A 101 -4.87 1.80 -15.14
C SER A 101 -3.42 1.43 -15.41
N ARG A 102 -2.63 1.14 -14.36
CA ARG A 102 -1.25 0.69 -14.52
C ARG A 102 -1.19 -0.68 -15.20
N ALA A 103 -2.03 -1.64 -14.79
CA ALA A 103 -2.08 -2.97 -15.39
C ALA A 103 -2.44 -2.88 -16.88
N GLU A 104 -3.45 -2.09 -17.25
CA GLU A 104 -3.83 -1.84 -18.65
C GLU A 104 -2.68 -1.24 -19.46
N SER A 105 -1.98 -0.24 -18.90
CA SER A 105 -0.83 0.38 -19.56
C SER A 105 0.29 -0.63 -19.85
N LEU A 106 0.47 -1.64 -18.99
CA LEU A 106 1.46 -2.69 -19.16
C LEU A 106 1.01 -3.71 -20.23
N CYS A 107 -0.29 -4.00 -20.31
CA CYS A 107 -0.86 -4.83 -21.37
C CYS A 107 -0.72 -4.18 -22.75
N VAL A 108 -1.00 -2.89 -22.89
CA VAL A 108 -0.83 -2.15 -24.16
C VAL A 108 0.63 -2.12 -24.61
N ASN A 109 1.57 -2.00 -23.66
CA ASN A 109 3.01 -1.98 -23.93
C ASN A 109 3.64 -3.37 -24.10
N SER A 110 2.87 -4.46 -24.00
CA SER A 110 3.38 -5.84 -24.12
C SER A 110 3.80 -6.25 -25.54
N ASN A 111 3.62 -5.37 -26.54
CA ASN A 111 4.24 -5.48 -27.86
C ASN A 111 5.74 -5.10 -27.88
N LEU A 112 6.31 -4.64 -26.77
CA LEU A 112 7.75 -4.47 -26.61
C LEU A 112 8.38 -5.77 -26.09
N PRO A 113 9.59 -6.14 -26.55
CA PRO A 113 10.24 -7.38 -26.14
C PRO A 113 10.31 -7.45 -24.61
N ARG A 114 9.73 -8.53 -24.05
CA ARG A 114 9.77 -8.81 -22.61
C ARG A 114 11.21 -8.68 -22.14
N ARG A 115 11.47 -7.72 -21.24
CA ARG A 115 12.71 -7.74 -20.46
C ARG A 115 12.80 -9.14 -19.85
N SER A 116 13.86 -9.85 -20.22
CA SER A 116 14.13 -11.20 -19.77
C SER A 116 14.00 -11.29 -18.25
N SER A 117 13.43 -12.42 -17.83
CA SER A 117 13.06 -12.75 -16.46
C SER A 117 13.93 -12.12 -15.39
N LEU A 118 13.29 -11.42 -14.46
CA LEU A 118 13.76 -11.43 -13.07
C LEU A 118 13.74 -12.89 -12.64
N ARG A 119 14.88 -13.57 -12.80
CA ARG A 119 15.15 -14.82 -12.09
C ARG A 119 15.03 -14.46 -10.61
N THR A 120 13.90 -14.79 -10.01
CA THR A 120 13.77 -14.85 -8.56
C THR A 120 14.73 -15.93 -8.08
N THR A 121 15.97 -15.55 -7.81
CA THR A 121 16.80 -16.33 -6.89
C THR A 121 16.08 -16.29 -5.56
N LEU A 122 15.58 -17.44 -5.13
CA LEU A 122 15.28 -17.74 -3.74
C LEU A 122 16.55 -17.45 -2.92
N SER A 123 16.72 -16.21 -2.46
CA SER A 123 17.52 -15.93 -1.28
C SER A 123 16.54 -15.37 -0.27
N SER A 124 16.42 -16.09 0.85
CA SER A 124 15.83 -15.64 2.12
C SER A 124 15.82 -14.12 2.25
N GLY A 125 14.62 -13.57 2.47
CA GLY A 125 14.30 -12.16 2.41
C GLY A 125 15.37 -11.25 3.02
N LEU A 126 15.96 -10.41 2.17
CA LEU A 126 16.64 -9.22 2.61
C LEU A 126 15.56 -8.14 2.80
N LEU A 127 15.41 -7.71 4.05
CA LEU A 127 14.61 -6.57 4.48
C LEU A 127 15.04 -5.35 3.66
N THR A 128 14.25 -4.97 2.67
CA THR A 128 14.44 -3.71 1.96
C THR A 128 13.70 -2.64 2.74
N GLU A 129 14.42 -1.98 3.65
CA GLU A 129 14.02 -0.72 4.24
C GLU A 129 13.96 0.32 3.12
N THR A 130 12.75 0.64 2.65
CA THR A 130 12.51 1.86 1.87
C THR A 130 11.96 2.90 2.83
N CYS A 131 12.75 3.95 3.10
CA CYS A 131 12.33 5.14 3.84
C CYS A 131 11.22 5.90 3.12
#